data_AF-A0A3N5UCC1-F1
#
_entry.id   AF-A0A3N5UCC1-F1
#
_cell.length_a   1.000
_cell.length_b   1.000
_cell.length_c   1.000
_cell.angle_alpha   90.00
_cell.angle_beta   90.00
_cell.angle_gamma   90.00
#
_symmetry.space_group_name_H-M   'P 1'
#
loop_
_entity.id
_entity.type
_entity.pdbx_description
1 polymer ?
#
loop_
_entity_poly.entity_id
_entity_poly.type
_entity_poly.pdbx_seq_one_letter_code
_entity_poly.pdbx_strand_id
1 'polypeptide(L)'
;MSSEIRLKEEGCGLVFILSAPSGAGKTTLIRRVMEQLGGLRFSVSYTTRFPRANEEEGKDYHFVTPSLFQKMAEGGEFLEWAEVLGNRYGTAKPDLEALGSRRIDLLLDIDTQGAKKVLHQMEEAIS
;
A
#
# COMPACT_ATOMS: atom_id res chain seq x y z
N MET A 1 -21.29 -3.80 -38.78
CA MET A 1 -21.32 -4.92 -37.83
C MET A 1 -20.82 -4.38 -36.51
N SER A 2 -21.75 -4.10 -35.63
CA SER A 2 -21.51 -3.46 -34.34
C SER A 2 -20.75 -4.40 -33.40
N SER A 3 -19.71 -3.83 -32.78
CA SER A 3 -19.25 -4.03 -31.40
C SER A 3 -19.55 -5.36 -30.69
N GLU A 4 -18.48 -6.04 -30.28
CA GLU A 4 -18.34 -6.47 -28.89
C GLU A 4 -16.90 -6.15 -28.45
N ILE A 5 -16.74 -5.01 -27.78
CA ILE A 5 -15.61 -4.81 -26.88
C ILE A 5 -15.87 -5.79 -25.74
N ARG A 6 -15.05 -6.83 -25.60
CA ARG A 6 -15.06 -7.67 -24.40
C ARG A 6 -14.81 -6.77 -23.20
N LEU A 7 -15.87 -6.45 -22.46
CA LEU A 7 -15.74 -6.01 -21.09
C LEU A 7 -15.02 -7.16 -20.36
N LYS A 8 -13.85 -6.88 -19.81
CA LYS A 8 -13.12 -7.82 -18.95
C LYS A 8 -13.98 -8.01 -17.70
N GLU A 9 -14.85 -9.03 -17.73
CA GLU A 9 -15.71 -9.36 -16.60
C GLU A 9 -14.87 -9.80 -15.40
N GLU A 10 -15.25 -9.26 -14.23
CA GLU A 10 -14.75 -9.54 -12.87
C GLU A 10 -13.38 -8.93 -12.52
N GLY A 11 -13.40 -7.68 -12.04
CA GLY A 11 -12.21 -6.90 -11.70
C GLY A 11 -11.39 -7.51 -10.57
N CYS A 12 -10.10 -7.73 -10.84
CA CYS A 12 -9.07 -7.82 -9.79
C CYS A 12 -9.09 -6.52 -8.98
N GLY A 13 -8.91 -6.62 -7.65
CA GLY A 13 -8.78 -5.43 -6.82
C GLY A 13 -7.57 -4.62 -7.29
N LEU A 14 -7.78 -3.32 -7.55
CA LEU A 14 -6.72 -2.44 -8.04
C LEU A 14 -5.81 -2.01 -6.91
N VAL A 15 -4.55 -1.73 -7.25
CA VAL A 15 -3.58 -1.13 -6.31
C VAL A 15 -3.29 0.29 -6.75
N PHE A 16 -3.79 1.26 -5.98
CA PHE A 16 -3.52 2.68 -6.15
C PHE A 16 -2.29 3.09 -5.32
N ILE A 17 -1.39 3.85 -5.94
CA ILE A 17 -0.19 4.38 -5.30
C ILE A 17 -0.33 5.90 -5.22
N LEU A 18 -0.33 6.45 -4.02
CA LEU A 18 -0.21 7.89 -3.82
C LEU A 18 1.22 8.25 -3.45
N SER A 19 2.00 8.70 -4.43
CA SER A 19 3.37 9.17 -4.21
C SER A 19 3.47 10.69 -4.31
N ALA A 20 4.06 11.31 -3.29
CA ALA A 20 4.36 12.74 -3.26
C ALA A 20 5.43 13.04 -2.19
N PRO A 21 6.16 14.17 -2.30
CA PRO A 21 7.07 14.63 -1.26
C PRO A 21 6.38 14.82 0.09
N SER A 22 7.15 14.77 1.17
CA SER A 22 6.64 15.13 2.50
C SER A 22 6.10 16.57 2.51
N GLY A 23 4.98 16.80 3.19
CA GLY A 23 4.32 18.11 3.27
C GLY A 23 3.36 18.46 2.12
N ALA A 24 3.23 17.60 1.10
CA ALA A 24 2.31 17.82 -0.04
C ALA A 24 0.82 17.61 0.28
N GLY A 25 0.46 17.29 1.53
CA GLY A 25 -0.93 17.12 1.96
C GLY A 25 -1.55 15.73 1.68
N LYS A 26 -0.74 14.71 1.37
CA LYS A 26 -1.21 13.33 1.06
C LYS A 26 -2.16 12.76 2.12
N THR A 27 -1.83 12.90 3.40
CA THR A 27 -2.66 12.39 4.50
C THR A 27 -4.07 12.98 4.46
N THR A 28 -4.20 14.26 4.13
CA THR A 28 -5.51 14.92 3.98
C THR A 28 -6.28 14.37 2.79
N LEU A 29 -5.60 14.14 1.65
CA LEU A 29 -6.21 13.54 0.47
C LEU A 29 -6.67 12.10 0.74
N ILE A 30 -5.79 11.26 1.30
CA ILE A 30 -6.09 9.87 1.68
C ILE A 30 -7.33 9.85 2.55
N ARG A 31 -7.38 10.67 3.61
CA ARG A 31 -8.52 10.69 4.52
C ARG A 31 -9.83 11.00 3.79
N ARG A 32 -9.85 12.03 2.93
CA ARG A 32 -11.04 12.41 2.16
C ARG A 32 -11.47 11.33 1.17
N VAL A 33 -10.50 10.70 0.49
CA VAL A 33 -10.78 9.61 -0.46
C VAL A 33 -11.37 8.40 0.28
N MET A 34 -10.79 8.03 1.42
CA MET A 34 -11.28 6.91 2.25
C MET A 34 -12.67 7.18 2.85
N GLU A 35 -13.01 8.44 3.13
CA GLU A 35 -14.35 8.85 3.60
C GLU A 35 -15.42 8.78 2.50
N GLN A 36 -15.04 8.94 1.23
CA GLN A 36 -15.97 9.06 0.10
C GLN A 36 -16.09 7.78 -0.73
N LEU A 37 -15.05 6.97 -0.82
CA LEU A 37 -15.01 5.76 -1.65
C LEU A 37 -15.17 4.50 -0.80
N GLY A 38 -16.36 3.90 -0.87
CA GLY A 38 -16.57 2.53 -0.40
C GLY A 38 -15.78 1.53 -1.25
N GLY A 39 -15.33 0.43 -0.64
CA GLY A 39 -14.54 -0.60 -1.33
C GLY A 39 -13.05 -0.27 -1.46
N LEU A 40 -12.57 0.86 -0.95
CA LEU A 40 -11.14 1.17 -0.87
C LEU A 40 -10.60 0.87 0.53
N ARG A 41 -9.43 0.22 0.60
CA ARG A 41 -8.70 -0.02 1.85
C ARG A 41 -7.34 0.67 1.81
N PHE A 42 -6.99 1.34 2.91
CA PHE A 42 -5.65 1.87 3.09
C PHE A 42 -4.71 0.75 3.58
N SER A 43 -3.52 0.64 2.97
CA SER A 43 -2.47 -0.27 3.42
C SER A 43 -1.62 0.41 4.50
N VAL A 44 -1.71 -0.10 5.72
CA VAL A 44 -0.90 0.37 6.84
C VAL A 44 0.47 -0.30 6.76
N SER A 45 1.52 0.50 6.57
CA SER A 45 2.90 0.01 6.45
C SER A 45 3.45 -0.46 7.81
N TYR A 46 4.53 -1.24 7.75
CA TYR A 46 5.29 -1.70 8.91
C TYR A 46 6.49 -0.80 9.15
N THR A 47 6.89 -0.60 10.40
CA THR A 47 8.15 0.08 10.72
C THR A 47 8.85 -0.51 11.95
N THR A 48 10.18 -0.41 11.97
CA THR A 48 11.00 -0.75 13.15
C THR A 48 11.20 0.42 14.12
N ARG A 49 10.73 1.62 13.75
CA ARG A 49 10.80 2.80 14.60
C ARG A 49 9.83 2.65 15.76
N PHE A 50 10.14 3.21 16.93
CA PHE A 50 9.16 3.34 18.00
C PHE A 50 8.04 4.32 17.62
N PRO A 51 6.79 4.08 18.06
CA PRO A 51 5.68 5.01 17.84
C PRO A 51 5.96 6.37 18.50
N ARG A 52 5.53 7.45 17.85
CA ARG A 52 5.43 8.79 18.45
C ARG A 52 4.20 8.87 19.34
N ALA A 53 4.16 9.87 20.22
CA ALA A 53 3.08 10.03 21.20
C ALA A 53 1.66 10.12 20.61
N ASN A 54 1.54 10.50 19.34
CA ASN A 54 0.27 10.67 18.63
C ASN A 54 0.03 9.63 17.53
N GLU A 55 0.86 8.59 17.45
CA GLU A 55 0.70 7.48 16.49
C GLU A 55 0.04 6.28 17.17
N GLU A 56 -0.75 5.53 16.40
CA GLU A 56 -1.55 4.40 16.85
C GLU A 56 -1.20 3.13 16.07
N GLU A 57 -0.99 2.03 16.78
CA GLU A 57 -0.67 0.70 16.21
C GLU A 57 -1.80 0.23 15.30
N GLY A 58 -1.43 -0.23 14.08
CA GLY A 58 -2.38 -0.72 13.09
C GLY A 58 -3.20 0.36 12.39
N LYS A 59 -2.91 1.64 12.65
CA LYS A 59 -3.52 2.78 11.96
C LYS A 59 -2.48 3.65 11.26
N ASP A 60 -1.45 4.09 11.98
CA ASP A 60 -0.36 4.86 11.41
C ASP A 60 0.71 3.93 10.84
N TYR A 61 1.12 2.95 11.64
CA TYR A 61 2.00 1.86 11.23
C TYR A 61 1.72 0.60 12.05
N HIS A 62 2.20 -0.53 11.55
CA HIS A 62 2.52 -1.69 12.37
C HIS A 62 3.93 -1.55 12.94
N PHE A 63 4.05 -1.32 14.24
CA PHE A 63 5.32 -1.10 14.92
C PHE A 63 5.90 -2.46 15.34
N VAL A 64 6.93 -2.92 14.64
CA VAL A 64 7.51 -4.25 14.82
C VAL A 64 8.98 -4.19 15.23
N THR A 65 9.47 -5.27 15.85
CA THR A 65 10.90 -5.36 16.18
C THR A 65 11.75 -5.50 14.92
N PRO A 66 13.03 -5.06 14.93
CA PRO A 66 13.95 -5.28 13.80
C PRO A 66 14.07 -6.75 13.38
N SER A 67 14.05 -7.67 14.35
CA SER A 67 14.09 -9.12 14.10
C SER A 67 12.85 -9.65 13.39
N LEU A 68 11.66 -9.17 13.76
CA LEU A 68 10.42 -9.56 13.09
C LEU A 68 10.37 -9.00 11.67
N PHE A 69 10.73 -7.71 11.51
CA PHE A 69 10.80 -7.08 10.20
C PHE A 69 11.75 -7.83 9.26
N GLN A 70 12.93 -8.22 9.75
CA GLN A 70 13.90 -8.98 8.96
C GLN A 70 13.33 -10.33 8.51
N LYS A 71 12.66 -11.06 9.40
CA LYS A 71 11.98 -12.31 9.05
C LYS A 71 10.93 -12.13 7.95
N MET A 72 10.09 -11.10 8.06
CA MET A 72 9.07 -10.80 7.05
C MET A 72 9.69 -10.43 5.70
N ALA A 73 10.77 -9.64 5.72
CA ALA A 73 11.50 -9.27 4.52
C ALA A 73 12.12 -10.49 3.82
N GLU A 74 12.76 -11.38 4.59
CA GLU A 74 13.32 -12.65 4.08
C GLU A 74 12.24 -13.62 3.59
N GLY A 75 11.06 -13.61 4.24
CA GLY A 75 9.88 -14.35 3.83
C GLY A 75 9.19 -13.79 2.58
N GLY A 76 9.64 -12.65 2.06
CA GLY A 76 9.06 -12.01 0.88
C GLY A 76 7.67 -11.43 1.13
N GLU A 77 7.35 -11.04 2.37
CA GLU A 77 6.04 -10.53 2.79
C GLU A 77 5.81 -9.05 2.42
N PHE A 78 6.83 -8.33 1.95
CA PHE A 78 6.74 -6.92 1.54
C PHE A 78 6.77 -6.75 0.02
N LEU A 79 5.91 -5.89 -0.53
CA LEU A 79 6.01 -5.40 -1.93
C LEU A 79 7.29 -4.60 -2.12
N GLU A 80 7.56 -3.74 -1.15
CA GLU A 80 8.75 -2.92 -1.09
C GLU A 80 9.09 -2.64 0.36
N TRP A 81 10.36 -2.42 0.61
CA TRP A 81 10.82 -1.84 1.85
C TRP A 81 12.10 -1.03 1.62
N ALA A 82 12.39 -0.16 2.57
CA ALA A 82 13.59 0.68 2.59
C ALA A 82 14.04 0.95 4.04
N GLU A 83 15.32 1.30 4.18
CA GLU A 83 15.87 1.85 5.41
C GLU A 83 15.99 3.36 5.31
N VAL A 84 15.47 4.07 6.30
CA VAL A 84 15.49 5.54 6.40
C VAL A 84 15.93 5.92 7.81
N LEU A 85 17.07 6.60 7.90
CA LEU A 85 17.65 7.06 9.17
C LEU A 85 17.75 5.95 10.23
N GLY A 86 18.22 4.76 9.82
CA GLY A 86 18.40 3.60 10.69
C GLY A 86 17.12 2.86 11.10
N ASN A 87 15.96 3.26 10.58
CA ASN A 87 14.70 2.55 10.76
C ASN A 87 14.22 1.97 9.43
N ARG A 88 13.59 0.80 9.47
CA ARG A 88 13.05 0.16 8.28
C ARG A 88 11.56 0.44 8.15
N TYR A 89 11.11 0.55 6.92
CA TYR A 89 9.72 0.78 6.55
C TYR A 89 9.37 -0.18 5.43
N GLY A 90 8.23 -0.87 5.53
CA GLY A 90 7.83 -1.90 4.58
C GLY A 90 6.34 -1.88 4.29
N THR A 91 5.99 -1.99 3.03
CA THR A 91 4.59 -2.08 2.57
C THR A 91 4.26 -3.55 2.32
N ALA A 92 3.31 -4.11 3.08
CA ALA A 92 2.96 -5.52 2.99
C ALA A 92 2.42 -5.89 1.60
N LYS A 93 2.71 -7.12 1.17
CA LYS A 93 2.07 -7.72 0.00
C LYS A 93 0.59 -7.90 0.26
N PRO A 94 -0.29 -7.31 -0.57
CA PRO A 94 -1.69 -7.62 -0.49
C PRO A 94 -1.97 -9.03 -1.01
N ASP A 95 -2.96 -9.67 -0.40
CA ASP A 95 -3.60 -10.84 -0.98
C ASP A 95 -4.54 -10.38 -2.10
N LEU A 96 -4.01 -10.35 -3.34
CA LEU A 96 -4.73 -9.86 -4.52
C LEU A 96 -5.98 -10.69 -4.84
N GLU A 97 -5.98 -11.99 -4.54
CA GLU A 97 -7.13 -12.86 -4.74
C GLU A 97 -8.24 -12.51 -3.75
N ALA A 98 -7.89 -12.27 -2.48
CA ALA A 98 -8.84 -11.78 -1.48
C ALA A 98 -9.36 -10.37 -1.81
N LEU A 99 -8.55 -9.50 -2.40
CA LEU A 99 -8.97 -8.18 -2.86
C LEU A 99 -9.96 -8.28 -4.03
N GLY A 100 -9.65 -9.07 -5.06
CA GLY A 100 -10.53 -9.27 -6.22
C GLY A 100 -11.88 -9.90 -5.85
N SER A 101 -11.86 -10.99 -5.07
CA SER A 101 -13.10 -11.67 -4.64
C SER A 101 -14.02 -10.79 -3.81
N ARG A 102 -13.48 -9.83 -3.06
CA ARG A 102 -14.24 -8.89 -2.24
C ARG A 102 -14.55 -7.57 -2.94
N ARG A 103 -14.07 -7.37 -4.18
CA ARG A 103 -14.14 -6.09 -4.91
C ARG A 103 -13.57 -4.94 -4.07
N ILE A 104 -12.42 -5.18 -3.47
CA ILE A 104 -11.72 -4.21 -2.64
C ILE A 104 -10.48 -3.73 -3.38
N ASP A 105 -10.37 -2.42 -3.52
CA ASP A 105 -9.16 -1.75 -4.00
C ASP A 105 -8.24 -1.40 -2.83
N LEU A 106 -6.94 -1.26 -3.09
CA LEU A 106 -5.93 -0.95 -2.10
C LEU A 106 -5.26 0.38 -2.41
N LEU A 107 -5.07 1.23 -1.40
CA LEU A 107 -4.33 2.48 -1.49
C LEU A 107 -3.01 2.38 -0.70
N LEU A 108 -1.90 2.65 -1.38
CA LEU A 108 -0.54 2.69 -0.84
C LEU A 108 -0.05 4.14 -0.71
N ASP A 109 0.45 4.54 0.45
CA ASP A 109 1.20 5.80 0.64
C ASP A 109 2.69 5.51 0.71
N ILE A 110 3.34 5.48 -0.46
CA ILE A 110 4.77 5.18 -0.61
C ILE A 110 5.48 6.31 -1.33
N ASP A 111 6.79 6.43 -1.13
CA ASP A 111 7.59 7.43 -1.84
C ASP A 111 7.78 7.06 -3.33
N THR A 112 8.42 7.95 -4.09
CA THR A 112 8.64 7.73 -5.53
C THR A 112 9.57 6.56 -5.85
N GLN A 113 10.43 6.15 -4.91
CA GLN A 113 11.30 4.99 -5.07
C GLN A 113 10.51 3.70 -4.86
N GLY A 114 9.70 3.65 -3.79
CA GLY A 114 8.75 2.57 -3.52
C GLY A 114 7.76 2.41 -4.68
N ALA A 115 7.18 3.51 -5.16
CA ALA A 115 6.24 3.50 -6.29
C ALA A 115 6.83 2.81 -7.53
N LYS A 116 8.06 3.16 -7.91
CA LYS A 116 8.77 2.51 -9.04
C LYS A 116 8.96 1.01 -8.81
N LYS A 117 9.34 0.59 -7.59
CA LYS A 117 9.50 -0.83 -7.24
C LYS A 117 8.18 -1.59 -7.37
N VAL A 118 7.07 -1.00 -6.95
CA VAL A 118 5.74 -1.63 -7.04
C VAL A 118 5.27 -1.71 -8.49
N LEU A 119 5.38 -0.63 -9.26
CA LEU A 119 5.00 -0.61 -10.68
C LEU A 119 5.80 -1.61 -11.55
N HIS A 120 7.04 -1.94 -11.15
CA HIS A 120 7.82 -2.99 -11.83
C HIS A 120 7.38 -4.41 -11.45
N GLN A 121 6.72 -4.59 -10.29
CA GLN A 121 6.32 -5.91 -9.77
C GLN A 121 4.85 -6.23 -10.06
N MET A 122 4.02 -5.22 -10.35
CA MET A 122 2.57 -5.35 -10.46
C MET A 122 2.05 -4.58 -11.68
N GLU A 123 1.47 -5.30 -12.64
CA GLU A 123 0.89 -4.67 -13.84
C GLU A 123 -0.43 -3.94 -13.53
N GLU A 124 -1.12 -4.35 -12.48
CA GLU A 124 -2.41 -3.80 -12.02
C GLU A 124 -2.25 -2.53 -11.17
N ALA A 125 -1.02 -2.12 -10.87
CA ALA A 125 -0.75 -0.94 -10.06
C ALA A 125 -0.90 0.36 -10.86
N ILE A 126 -1.58 1.34 -10.28
CA ILE A 126 -1.83 2.67 -10.85
C ILE A 126 -1.22 3.71 -9.90
N SER A 127 -0.43 4.66 -10.41
CA SER A 127 0.21 5.74 -9.64
C SER A 127 -0.20 7.13 -10.11
#